data_AF-A0A4V1XQJ7-F1
#
_entry.id   AF-A0A4V1XQJ7-F1
#
_cell.length_a   1.000
_cell.length_b   1.000
_cell.length_c   1.000
_cell.angle_alpha   90.00
_cell.angle_beta   90.00
_cell.angle_gamma   90.00
#
_symmetry.space_group_name_H-M   'P 1'
#
loop_
_entity.id
_entity.type
_entity.pdbx_description
1 polymer ?
#
loop_
_entity_poly.entity_id
_entity_poly.type
_entity_poly.pdbx_seq_one_letter_code
_entity_poly.pdbx_strand_id
1 'polypeptide(L)'
;MRYLLRRRKRLCLGHGDAILLQRHGDAVGSGIRTRDVVSDPALMARLALDPSRQLIGAHCSGTLVSAKLGLLGSVPACTDLTTKPWVQETGVEVLNQPFYANGNVATAGGCFASPYLAAWIIARTEGLGAAAEALHYVAPVGEKEAYVENALRNLRPHLPAESLANGIKRRAPQGITTRLYACVDKAPDNADAIGACLSAEKAAQTERLDRTYKTLLGTLNGKANDALVSSEQAWQDFHTRTAAFETAIYGKGKLDDLQRLENEIFRLSERANALDKYLAAKGH
;
A
#
# COMPACT_ATOMS: atom_id res chain seq x y z
N MET A 1 0.27 16.40 -5.35
CA MET A 1 -0.99 16.38 -6.15
C MET A 1 -0.86 15.87 -7.59
N ARG A 2 0.33 15.81 -8.23
CA ARG A 2 0.48 15.17 -9.56
C ARG A 2 0.65 13.64 -9.55
N TYR A 3 0.94 13.03 -8.40
CA TYR A 3 1.19 11.58 -8.29
C TYR A 3 -0.06 10.76 -7.93
N LEU A 4 -1.00 11.32 -7.15
CA LEU A 4 -2.22 10.63 -6.71
C LEU A 4 -3.40 10.72 -7.70
N LEU A 5 -3.33 11.59 -8.71
CA LEU A 5 -4.44 11.81 -9.67
C LEU A 5 -4.44 10.85 -10.88
N ARG A 6 -3.42 9.98 -11.05
CA ARG A 6 -3.31 9.10 -12.24
C ARG A 6 -3.90 7.69 -12.07
N ARG A 7 -4.31 7.27 -10.87
CA ARG A 7 -5.02 6.00 -10.69
C ARG A 7 -6.39 6.25 -10.03
N ARG A 8 -7.41 6.19 -10.89
CA ARG A 8 -8.86 6.11 -10.60
C ARG A 8 -9.55 7.40 -10.14
N LYS A 9 -10.23 8.02 -11.11
CA LYS A 9 -11.35 8.96 -10.96
C LYS A 9 -12.41 8.39 -10.02
N ARG A 10 -12.59 9.00 -8.84
CA ARG A 10 -13.87 9.38 -8.18
C ARG A 10 -13.56 9.65 -6.71
N LEU A 11 -13.17 10.89 -6.43
CA LEU A 11 -13.25 11.46 -5.09
C LEU A 11 -14.06 12.75 -5.23
N CYS A 12 -14.92 13.01 -4.25
CA CYS A 12 -15.83 14.15 -4.07
C CYS A 12 -17.31 13.89 -4.41
N LEU A 13 -18.13 14.03 -3.35
CA LEU A 13 -19.51 14.54 -3.18
C LEU A 13 -19.96 13.98 -1.81
N GLY A 14 -20.50 14.66 -0.81
CA GLY A 14 -20.90 16.04 -0.50
C GLY A 14 -21.73 15.95 0.80
N HIS A 15 -21.56 16.90 1.72
CA HIS A 15 -22.31 17.12 2.97
C HIS A 15 -22.50 15.94 3.96
N GLY A 16 -21.85 16.07 5.13
CA GLY A 16 -22.29 15.51 6.42
C GLY A 16 -22.32 13.97 6.53
N ASP A 17 -21.38 13.46 7.31
CA ASP A 17 -21.35 12.11 7.89
C ASP A 17 -20.90 10.94 6.98
N ALA A 18 -19.91 10.21 7.51
CA ALA A 18 -19.28 8.98 7.02
C ALA A 18 -18.43 9.07 5.73
N ILE A 19 -17.11 8.88 5.87
CA ILE A 19 -16.21 8.56 4.77
C ILE A 19 -16.44 7.08 4.41
N LEU A 20 -17.25 6.85 3.38
CA LEU A 20 -17.39 5.54 2.72
C LEU A 20 -16.28 5.40 1.65
N LEU A 21 -15.22 4.64 1.93
CA LEU A 21 -14.20 4.28 0.95
C LEU A 21 -14.71 3.12 0.07
N GLN A 22 -15.54 3.43 -0.93
CA GLN A 22 -16.05 2.43 -1.87
C GLN A 22 -14.93 1.75 -2.68
N ARG A 23 -14.41 0.65 -2.11
CA ARG A 23 -14.55 -0.74 -2.60
C ARG A 23 -13.77 -1.73 -1.72
N HIS A 24 -13.09 -1.28 -0.67
CA HIS A 24 -12.38 -2.14 0.28
C HIS A 24 -12.45 -1.68 1.76
N GLY A 25 -13.13 -0.57 2.09
CA GLY A 25 -13.32 -0.19 3.49
C GLY A 25 -14.47 0.80 3.77
N ASP A 26 -15.05 0.70 4.95
CA ASP A 26 -16.17 1.51 5.42
C ASP A 26 -15.78 2.21 6.72
N ALA A 27 -16.11 3.50 6.89
CA ALA A 27 -15.87 4.20 8.15
C ALA A 27 -17.16 4.83 8.70
N VAL A 28 -17.45 4.59 9.98
CA VAL A 28 -18.57 5.22 10.69
C VAL A 28 -18.03 6.42 11.47
N GLY A 29 -18.48 7.62 11.10
CA GLY A 29 -18.10 8.86 11.77
C GLY A 29 -18.88 9.13 13.06
N SER A 30 -18.62 10.29 13.66
CA SER A 30 -19.36 10.75 14.84
C SER A 30 -20.63 11.50 14.46
N GLY A 31 -21.69 11.39 15.27
CA GLY A 31 -22.89 12.21 15.15
C GLY A 31 -23.61 12.39 16.48
N ILE A 32 -24.25 13.56 16.69
CA ILE A 32 -25.01 13.83 17.93
C ILE A 32 -26.21 12.87 18.10
N ARG A 33 -26.71 12.33 16.98
CA ARG A 33 -27.87 11.42 16.93
C ARG A 33 -27.48 9.94 16.91
N THR A 34 -26.22 9.59 17.13
CA THR A 34 -25.76 8.19 17.11
C THR A 34 -26.61 7.30 18.03
N ARG A 35 -27.05 7.81 19.20
CA ARG A 35 -27.94 7.07 20.11
C ARG A 35 -29.30 6.75 19.51
N ASP A 36 -29.89 7.70 18.80
CA ASP A 36 -31.16 7.48 18.10
C ASP A 36 -30.99 6.40 17.02
N VAL A 37 -29.90 6.51 16.25
CA VAL A 37 -29.58 5.57 15.17
C VAL A 37 -29.42 4.14 15.68
N VAL A 38 -28.64 3.93 16.75
CA VAL A 38 -28.45 2.58 17.30
C VAL A 38 -29.66 2.02 18.03
N SER A 39 -30.64 2.87 18.35
CA SER A 39 -31.91 2.47 18.96
C SER A 39 -32.98 2.13 17.91
N ASP A 40 -32.76 2.44 16.64
CA ASP A 40 -33.67 2.14 15.53
C ASP A 40 -33.25 0.84 14.82
N PRO A 41 -33.98 -0.28 15.00
CA PRO A 41 -33.64 -1.55 14.38
C PRO A 41 -33.69 -1.51 12.85
N ALA A 42 -34.56 -0.69 12.26
CA ALA A 42 -34.70 -0.59 10.82
C ALA A 42 -33.49 0.12 10.19
N LEU A 43 -32.94 1.14 10.86
CA LEU A 43 -31.68 1.76 10.42
C LEU A 43 -30.50 0.83 10.60
N MET A 44 -30.40 0.15 11.74
CA MET A 44 -29.28 -0.77 12.02
C MET A 44 -29.27 -1.96 11.06
N ALA A 45 -30.42 -2.51 10.69
CA ALA A 45 -30.53 -3.62 9.73
C ALA A 45 -30.04 -3.27 8.31
N ARG A 46 -29.93 -1.98 7.96
CA ARG A 46 -29.41 -1.54 6.64
C ARG A 46 -27.88 -1.57 6.58
N LEU A 47 -27.20 -1.62 7.73
CA LEU A 47 -25.74 -1.57 7.81
C LEU A 47 -25.15 -2.99 7.74
N ALA A 48 -25.10 -3.55 6.54
CA ALA A 48 -24.56 -4.89 6.28
C ALA A 48 -23.03 -4.86 6.12
N LEU A 49 -22.32 -4.69 7.23
CA LEU A 49 -20.86 -4.65 7.29
C LEU A 49 -20.29 -6.05 7.58
N ASP A 50 -19.26 -6.45 6.83
CA ASP A 50 -18.66 -7.78 6.92
C ASP A 50 -17.13 -7.70 7.02
N PRO A 51 -16.55 -7.87 8.23
CA PRO A 51 -15.11 -7.73 8.45
C PRO A 51 -14.29 -8.84 7.76
N SER A 52 -14.91 -9.91 7.24
CA SER A 52 -14.16 -10.93 6.48
C SER A 52 -13.66 -10.42 5.13
N ARG A 53 -14.26 -9.34 4.62
CA ARG A 53 -13.99 -8.77 3.27
C ARG A 53 -13.78 -7.26 3.25
N GLN A 54 -14.12 -6.55 4.32
CA GLN A 54 -14.06 -5.08 4.40
C GLN A 54 -13.13 -4.66 5.54
N LEU A 55 -12.34 -3.60 5.32
CA LEU A 55 -11.73 -2.84 6.42
C LEU A 55 -12.79 -1.91 7.02
N ILE A 56 -13.13 -2.10 8.29
CA ILE A 56 -14.17 -1.34 8.96
C ILE A 56 -13.53 -0.43 10.00
N GLY A 57 -13.73 0.88 9.84
CA GLY A 57 -13.29 1.89 10.78
C GLY A 57 -14.46 2.51 11.54
N ALA A 58 -14.23 2.90 12.78
CA ALA A 58 -15.18 3.73 13.52
C ALA A 58 -14.46 4.85 14.27
N HIS A 59 -15.02 6.05 14.24
CA HIS A 59 -14.44 7.23 14.87
C HIS A 59 -15.42 7.88 15.84
N CYS A 60 -14.96 8.13 17.07
CA CYS A 60 -15.76 8.70 18.15
C CYS A 60 -17.08 7.91 18.30
N SER A 61 -18.25 8.57 18.29
CA SER A 61 -19.52 7.90 18.51
C SER A 61 -19.87 6.81 17.48
N GLY A 62 -19.24 6.79 16.29
CA GLY A 62 -19.34 5.68 15.36
C GLY A 62 -18.95 4.33 15.97
N THR A 63 -18.09 4.33 17.00
CA THR A 63 -17.70 3.12 17.73
C THR A 63 -18.91 2.45 18.40
N LEU A 64 -19.91 3.22 18.84
CA LEU A 64 -21.16 2.68 19.40
C LEU A 64 -21.99 1.93 18.37
N VAL A 65 -22.01 2.41 17.11
CA VAL A 65 -22.67 1.72 16.00
C VAL A 65 -21.99 0.37 15.75
N SER A 66 -20.66 0.36 15.65
CA SER A 66 -19.88 -0.87 15.46
C SER A 66 -20.06 -1.86 16.61
N ALA A 67 -20.14 -1.38 17.86
CA ALA A 67 -20.41 -2.21 19.02
C ALA A 67 -21.80 -2.86 18.94
N LYS A 68 -22.84 -2.09 18.61
CA LYS A 68 -24.23 -2.56 18.50
C LYS A 68 -24.47 -3.49 17.30
N LEU A 69 -23.69 -3.34 16.22
CA LEU A 69 -23.67 -4.29 15.10
C LEU A 69 -22.92 -5.60 15.42
N GLY A 70 -22.31 -5.72 16.61
CA GLY A 70 -21.54 -6.90 17.00
C GLY A 70 -20.19 -7.03 16.32
N LEU A 71 -19.69 -5.96 15.67
CA LEU A 71 -18.45 -5.99 14.90
C LEU A 71 -17.19 -6.02 15.77
N LEU A 72 -17.31 -5.57 17.03
CA LEU A 72 -16.19 -5.52 17.98
C LEU A 72 -16.07 -6.81 18.81
N GLY A 73 -17.17 -7.54 19.04
CA GLY A 73 -17.15 -8.73 19.89
C GLY A 73 -16.56 -8.43 21.28
N SER A 74 -15.56 -9.22 21.70
CA SER A 74 -14.79 -9.02 22.94
C SER A 74 -13.54 -8.15 22.78
N VAL A 75 -13.37 -7.50 21.63
CA VAL A 75 -12.18 -6.72 21.31
C VAL A 75 -12.31 -5.30 21.90
N PRO A 76 -11.26 -4.77 22.56
CA PRO A 76 -11.28 -3.40 23.05
C PRO A 76 -11.41 -2.35 21.93
N ALA A 77 -11.89 -1.16 22.29
CA ALA A 77 -12.11 -0.06 21.35
C ALA A 77 -11.68 1.30 21.90
N CYS A 78 -11.57 2.27 20.99
CA CYS A 78 -11.35 3.68 21.28
C CYS A 78 -12.58 4.50 20.84
N THR A 79 -12.98 5.48 21.63
CA THR A 79 -14.08 6.40 21.32
C THR A 79 -13.86 7.75 22.03
N ASP A 80 -14.69 8.75 21.75
CA ASP A 80 -14.69 10.01 22.50
C ASP A 80 -15.22 9.83 23.94
N LEU A 81 -14.93 10.82 24.79
CA LEU A 81 -15.27 10.79 26.21
C LEU A 81 -16.79 10.77 26.48
N THR A 82 -17.58 11.40 25.61
CA THR A 82 -19.04 11.47 25.76
C THR A 82 -19.68 10.12 25.46
N THR A 83 -19.19 9.42 24.43
CA THR A 83 -19.74 8.14 24.00
C THR A 83 -19.19 6.95 24.78
N LYS A 84 -18.06 7.11 25.49
CA LYS A 84 -17.41 6.03 26.27
C LYS A 84 -18.38 5.22 27.15
N PRO A 85 -19.23 5.82 28.00
CA PRO A 85 -20.13 5.05 28.86
C PRO A 85 -21.07 4.13 28.06
N TRP A 86 -21.63 4.63 26.96
CA TRP A 86 -22.58 3.87 26.14
C TRP A 86 -21.92 2.72 25.38
N VAL A 87 -20.65 2.86 25.00
CA VAL A 87 -19.87 1.75 24.43
C VAL A 87 -19.61 0.70 25.51
N GLN A 88 -19.24 1.11 26.72
CA GLN A 88 -19.00 0.17 27.83
C GLN A 88 -20.25 -0.60 28.24
N GLU A 89 -21.44 0.01 28.16
CA GLU A 89 -22.73 -0.67 28.38
C GLU A 89 -22.98 -1.83 27.41
N THR A 90 -22.30 -1.87 26.26
CA THR A 90 -22.37 -3.01 25.32
C THR A 90 -21.43 -4.16 25.69
N GLY A 91 -20.68 -4.04 26.79
CA GLY A 91 -19.67 -5.02 27.21
C GLY A 91 -18.29 -4.83 26.58
N VAL A 92 -18.10 -3.78 25.78
CA VAL A 92 -16.81 -3.47 25.13
C VAL A 92 -15.92 -2.66 26.06
N GLU A 93 -14.67 -3.10 26.25
CA GLU A 93 -13.66 -2.32 26.97
C GLU A 93 -13.25 -1.09 26.15
N VAL A 94 -13.25 0.10 26.76
CA VAL A 94 -12.81 1.35 26.12
C VAL A 94 -11.44 1.75 26.63
N LEU A 95 -10.44 1.68 25.75
CA LEU A 95 -9.03 1.98 26.04
C LEU A 95 -8.77 3.48 26.08
N ASN A 96 -7.81 3.89 26.93
CA ASN A 96 -7.33 5.27 27.01
C ASN A 96 -6.17 5.52 26.02
N GLN A 97 -6.45 5.41 24.73
CA GLN A 97 -5.49 5.62 23.65
C GLN A 97 -6.22 6.14 22.39
N PRO A 98 -5.52 6.76 21.42
CA PRO A 98 -6.20 7.43 20.31
C PRO A 98 -6.74 6.47 19.26
N PHE A 99 -6.16 5.27 19.13
CA PHE A 99 -6.44 4.32 18.06
C PHE A 99 -6.21 2.89 18.55
N TYR A 100 -7.06 1.97 18.12
CA TYR A 100 -6.88 0.54 18.30
C TYR A 100 -7.48 -0.21 17.11
N ALA A 101 -6.80 -1.25 16.62
CA ALA A 101 -7.38 -2.14 15.61
C ALA A 101 -7.04 -3.61 15.86
N ASN A 102 -7.98 -4.46 15.48
CA ASN A 102 -7.83 -5.91 15.48
C ASN A 102 -8.35 -6.48 14.17
N GLY A 103 -7.49 -7.21 13.45
CA GLY A 103 -7.81 -7.75 12.13
C GLY A 103 -8.29 -6.64 11.19
N ASN A 104 -9.53 -6.75 10.72
CA ASN A 104 -10.14 -5.82 9.76
C ASN A 104 -11.02 -4.75 10.42
N VAL A 105 -11.02 -4.64 11.75
CA VAL A 105 -11.83 -3.63 12.47
C VAL A 105 -10.91 -2.69 13.25
N ALA A 106 -11.14 -1.39 13.11
CA ALA A 106 -10.38 -0.34 13.75
C ALA A 106 -11.30 0.71 14.38
N THR A 107 -10.88 1.26 15.51
CA THR A 107 -11.60 2.32 16.21
C THR A 107 -10.64 3.44 16.60
N ALA A 108 -11.11 4.68 16.54
CA ALA A 108 -10.35 5.86 16.90
C ALA A 108 -11.18 6.77 17.82
N GLY A 109 -10.53 7.35 18.83
CA GLY A 109 -11.16 8.21 19.83
C GLY A 109 -10.57 9.61 19.85
N GLY A 110 -11.43 10.64 19.85
CA GLY A 110 -11.03 12.06 19.89
C GLY A 110 -10.98 12.71 18.51
N CYS A 111 -11.36 13.99 18.42
CA CYS A 111 -11.59 14.68 17.14
C CYS A 111 -10.40 14.65 16.18
N PHE A 112 -9.17 14.70 16.70
CA PHE A 112 -7.93 14.67 15.90
C PHE A 112 -7.39 13.26 15.62
N ALA A 113 -8.10 12.20 16.01
CA ALA A 113 -7.69 10.81 15.73
C ALA A 113 -8.19 10.30 14.36
N SER A 114 -9.00 11.08 13.62
CA SER A 114 -9.44 10.69 12.27
C SER A 114 -8.29 10.42 11.29
N PRO A 115 -7.14 11.14 11.32
CA PRO A 115 -6.02 10.83 10.43
C PRO A 115 -5.36 9.48 10.77
N TYR A 116 -5.45 8.99 12.00
CA TYR A 116 -4.92 7.69 12.40
C TYR A 116 -5.72 6.58 11.73
N LEU A 117 -7.06 6.70 11.77
CA LEU A 117 -7.96 5.76 11.12
C LEU A 117 -7.77 5.77 9.58
N ALA A 118 -7.67 6.96 8.98
CA ALA A 118 -7.40 7.08 7.54
C ALA A 118 -6.04 6.48 7.17
N ALA A 119 -4.98 6.79 7.93
CA ALA A 119 -3.65 6.25 7.72
C ALA A 119 -3.57 4.74 7.92
N TRP A 120 -4.36 4.16 8.84
CA TRP A 120 -4.48 2.70 8.95
C TRP A 120 -5.09 2.08 7.70
N ILE A 121 -6.19 2.64 7.17
CA ILE A 121 -6.80 2.14 5.92
C ILE A 121 -5.80 2.25 4.76
N ILE A 122 -5.12 3.38 4.62
CA ILE A 122 -4.08 3.57 3.61
C ILE A 122 -2.94 2.57 3.81
N ALA A 123 -2.46 2.36 5.04
CA ALA A 123 -1.39 1.42 5.31
C ALA A 123 -1.79 -0.02 4.96
N ARG A 124 -3.06 -0.39 5.18
CA ARG A 124 -3.61 -1.72 4.86
C ARG A 124 -3.85 -1.95 3.38
N THR A 125 -3.97 -0.90 2.58
CA THR A 125 -4.32 -0.97 1.15
C THR A 125 -3.15 -0.61 0.23
N GLU A 126 -2.40 0.44 0.57
CA GLU A 126 -1.33 1.04 -0.23
C GLU A 126 0.04 1.00 0.48
N GLY A 127 0.09 0.53 1.73
CA GLY A 127 1.33 0.34 2.50
C GLY A 127 1.74 1.53 3.37
N LEU A 128 2.69 1.28 4.29
CA LEU A 128 3.08 2.23 5.34
C LEU A 128 3.68 3.53 4.78
N GLY A 129 4.39 3.47 3.66
CA GLY A 129 4.96 4.66 3.01
C GLY A 129 3.89 5.62 2.50
N ALA A 130 2.84 5.11 1.84
CA ALA A 130 1.72 5.93 1.39
C ALA A 130 0.95 6.55 2.57
N ALA A 131 0.80 5.80 3.67
CA ALA A 131 0.21 6.31 4.90
C ALA A 131 1.05 7.43 5.53
N ALA A 132 2.37 7.26 5.59
CA ALA A 132 3.31 8.26 6.10
C ALA A 132 3.27 9.55 5.27
N GLU A 133 3.28 9.44 3.94
CA GLU A 133 3.15 10.59 3.03
C GLU A 133 1.81 11.31 3.18
N ALA A 134 0.71 10.57 3.33
CA ALA A 134 -0.61 11.16 3.56
C ALA A 134 -0.67 11.92 4.89
N LEU A 135 -0.14 11.33 5.97
CA LEU A 135 -0.02 11.97 7.28
C LEU A 135 0.87 13.22 7.21
N HIS A 136 2.03 13.11 6.57
CA HIS A 136 2.96 14.20 6.36
C HIS A 136 2.28 15.34 5.60
N TYR A 137 1.50 15.05 4.56
CA TYR A 137 0.79 16.08 3.81
C TYR A 137 -0.15 16.91 4.69
N VAL A 138 -0.95 16.26 5.54
CA VAL A 138 -1.97 16.93 6.38
C VAL A 138 -1.47 17.46 7.71
N ALA A 139 -0.29 17.05 8.17
CA ALA A 139 0.28 17.47 9.44
C ALA A 139 0.49 19.00 9.51
N PRO A 140 0.51 19.62 10.69
CA PRO A 140 0.85 21.04 10.83
C PRO A 140 2.26 21.36 10.28
N VAL A 141 2.40 22.52 9.65
CA VAL A 141 3.71 22.98 9.14
C VAL A 141 4.66 23.19 10.32
N GLY A 142 5.86 22.62 10.25
CA GLY A 142 6.84 22.64 11.34
C GLY A 142 6.76 21.46 12.31
N GLU A 143 5.73 20.62 12.22
CA GLU A 143 5.53 19.44 13.09
C GLU A 143 5.46 18.12 12.30
N LYS A 144 5.79 18.15 11.01
CA LYS A 144 5.48 17.10 10.05
C LYS A 144 6.04 15.74 10.47
N GLU A 145 7.33 15.67 10.77
CA GLU A 145 8.04 14.44 11.10
C GLU A 145 7.56 13.88 12.44
N ALA A 146 7.46 14.73 13.47
CA ALA A 146 6.99 14.34 14.80
C ALA A 146 5.53 13.84 14.76
N TYR A 147 4.67 14.49 13.96
CA TYR A 147 3.28 14.09 13.77
C TYR A 147 3.18 12.70 13.10
N VAL A 148 3.94 12.50 12.03
CA VAL A 148 3.99 11.19 11.33
C VAL A 148 4.52 10.11 12.26
N GLU A 149 5.62 10.37 12.96
CA GLU A 149 6.21 9.40 13.88
C GLU A 149 5.21 9.00 14.98
N ASN A 150 4.54 9.97 15.60
CA ASN A 150 3.56 9.70 16.65
C ASN A 150 2.38 8.88 16.13
N ALA A 151 1.85 9.20 14.94
CA ALA A 151 0.80 8.42 14.32
C ALA A 151 1.26 6.98 14.02
N LEU A 152 2.40 6.82 13.34
CA LEU A 152 2.94 5.50 12.99
C LEU A 152 3.26 4.64 14.20
N ARG A 153 3.70 5.24 15.31
CA ARG A 153 3.91 4.54 16.60
C ARG A 153 2.64 3.85 17.09
N ASN A 154 1.49 4.50 16.95
CA ASN A 154 0.19 3.95 17.34
C ASN A 154 -0.34 2.94 16.31
N LEU A 155 0.02 3.07 15.03
CA LEU A 155 -0.52 2.21 13.97
C LEU A 155 0.26 0.89 13.80
N ARG A 156 1.59 0.94 13.90
CA ARG A 156 2.48 -0.21 13.63
C ARG A 156 2.08 -1.51 14.35
N PRO A 157 1.67 -1.50 15.64
CA PRO A 157 1.26 -2.73 16.33
C PRO A 157 0.04 -3.41 15.72
N HIS A 158 -0.77 -2.68 14.95
CA HIS A 158 -2.03 -3.13 14.38
C HIS A 158 -1.98 -3.34 12.86
N LEU A 159 -0.77 -3.33 12.29
CA LEU A 159 -0.55 -3.64 10.89
C LEU A 159 0.08 -5.03 10.78
N PRO A 160 -0.35 -5.84 9.81
CA PRO A 160 0.38 -7.07 9.51
C PRO A 160 1.82 -6.72 9.14
N ALA A 161 2.75 -7.64 9.40
CA ALA A 161 4.07 -7.56 8.80
C ALA A 161 3.92 -7.39 7.27
N GLU A 162 4.73 -6.53 6.66
CA GLU A 162 4.67 -6.36 5.21
C GLU A 162 4.99 -7.71 4.55
N SER A 163 4.07 -8.19 3.71
CA SER A 163 4.30 -9.43 2.98
C SER A 163 5.39 -9.25 1.94
N LEU A 164 6.08 -10.34 1.60
CA LEU A 164 7.14 -10.31 0.58
C LEU A 164 6.60 -9.73 -0.75
N ALA A 165 5.42 -10.17 -1.16
CA ALA A 165 4.74 -9.70 -2.37
C ALA A 165 4.47 -8.19 -2.37
N ASN A 166 4.00 -7.63 -1.25
CA ASN A 166 3.72 -6.20 -1.15
C ASN A 166 5.02 -5.37 -1.16
N GLY A 167 6.08 -5.88 -0.52
CA GLY A 167 7.41 -5.30 -0.60
C GLY A 167 7.91 -5.16 -2.05
N ILE A 168 7.79 -6.24 -2.84
CA ILE A 168 8.17 -6.27 -4.26
C ILE A 168 7.37 -5.23 -5.05
N LYS A 169 6.03 -5.24 -4.92
CA LYS A 169 5.13 -4.34 -5.66
C LYS A 169 5.42 -2.87 -5.39
N ARG A 170 5.74 -2.52 -4.15
CA ARG A 170 6.05 -1.15 -3.75
C ARG A 170 7.35 -0.66 -4.36
N ARG A 171 8.38 -1.50 -4.41
CA ARG A 171 9.71 -1.16 -4.94
C ARG A 171 9.80 -1.29 -6.47
N ALA A 172 8.84 -1.97 -7.10
CA ALA A 172 8.84 -2.24 -8.53
C ALA A 172 8.84 -0.96 -9.37
N PRO A 173 9.78 -0.81 -10.33
CA PRO A 173 9.78 0.28 -11.28
C PRO A 173 8.60 0.17 -12.27
N GLN A 174 8.43 1.20 -13.11
CA GLN A 174 7.55 1.09 -14.26
C GLN A 174 8.05 -0.03 -15.21
N GLY A 175 7.16 -0.62 -16.00
CA GLY A 175 7.52 -1.65 -16.98
C GLY A 175 7.56 -3.09 -16.46
N ILE A 176 7.47 -3.30 -15.14
CA ILE A 176 7.26 -4.63 -14.55
C ILE A 176 5.89 -5.18 -14.97
N THR A 177 5.84 -6.47 -15.31
CA THR A 177 4.62 -7.06 -15.88
C THR A 177 3.51 -7.21 -14.86
N THR A 178 2.26 -7.13 -15.32
CA THR A 178 1.09 -7.47 -14.49
C THR A 178 1.04 -8.95 -14.12
N ARG A 179 1.76 -9.80 -14.86
CA ARG A 179 1.88 -11.24 -14.57
C ARG A 179 2.68 -11.47 -13.29
N LEU A 180 3.76 -10.70 -13.05
CA LEU A 180 4.47 -10.75 -11.77
C LEU A 180 3.50 -10.47 -10.62
N TYR A 181 2.75 -9.37 -10.69
CA TYR A 181 1.84 -8.97 -9.62
C TYR A 181 0.77 -10.02 -9.33
N ALA A 182 0.14 -10.56 -10.37
CA ALA A 182 -0.83 -11.65 -10.23
C ALA A 182 -0.21 -12.95 -9.70
N CYS A 183 1.08 -13.19 -9.95
CA CYS A 183 1.80 -14.36 -9.46
C CYS A 183 2.11 -14.24 -7.97
N VAL A 184 2.73 -13.12 -7.55
CA VAL A 184 3.12 -12.91 -6.15
C VAL A 184 1.91 -12.82 -5.21
N ASP A 185 0.74 -12.42 -5.71
CA ASP A 185 -0.51 -12.39 -4.93
C ASP A 185 -1.05 -13.77 -4.56
N LYS A 186 -0.68 -14.83 -5.29
CA LYS A 186 -1.17 -16.19 -4.99
C LYS A 186 -0.55 -16.77 -3.73
N ALA A 187 0.65 -16.34 -3.37
CA ALA A 187 1.39 -16.85 -2.23
C ALA A 187 2.29 -15.74 -1.64
N PRO A 188 1.68 -14.75 -0.97
CA PRO A 188 2.33 -13.46 -0.70
C PRO A 188 3.55 -13.52 0.22
N ASP A 189 3.68 -14.59 1.02
CA ASP A 189 4.78 -14.81 1.97
C ASP A 189 5.58 -16.09 1.72
N ASN A 190 5.29 -16.83 0.65
CA ASN A 190 6.03 -18.04 0.32
C ASN A 190 7.26 -17.69 -0.51
N ALA A 191 8.44 -17.69 0.13
CA ALA A 191 9.70 -17.34 -0.51
C ALA A 191 10.00 -18.14 -1.80
N ASP A 192 9.70 -19.43 -1.84
CA ASP A 192 9.99 -20.29 -3.00
C ASP A 192 9.03 -19.97 -4.17
N ALA A 193 7.74 -19.74 -3.88
CA ALA A 193 6.76 -19.33 -4.88
C ALA A 193 7.08 -17.92 -5.43
N ILE A 194 7.47 -16.99 -4.55
CA ILE A 194 7.92 -15.65 -4.93
C ILE A 194 9.17 -15.73 -5.82
N GLY A 195 10.13 -16.59 -5.46
CA GLY A 195 11.33 -16.84 -6.27
C GLY A 195 10.98 -17.28 -7.69
N ALA A 196 10.05 -18.22 -7.85
CA ALA A 196 9.57 -18.65 -9.17
C ALA A 196 8.90 -17.52 -9.96
N CYS A 197 8.06 -16.71 -9.30
CA CYS A 197 7.44 -15.53 -9.93
C CYS A 197 8.49 -14.52 -10.42
N LEU A 198 9.50 -14.24 -9.60
CA LEU A 198 10.60 -13.34 -9.95
C LEU A 198 11.46 -13.91 -11.09
N SER A 199 11.79 -15.21 -11.08
CA SER A 199 12.54 -15.82 -12.18
C SER A 199 11.80 -15.73 -13.53
N ALA A 200 10.48 -15.91 -13.51
CA ALA A 200 9.66 -15.73 -14.71
C ALA A 200 9.65 -14.27 -15.19
N GLU A 201 9.56 -13.31 -14.26
CA GLU A 201 9.67 -11.89 -14.60
C GLU A 201 11.04 -11.52 -15.15
N LYS A 202 12.13 -12.06 -14.57
CA LYS A 202 13.49 -11.88 -15.09
C LYS A 202 13.58 -12.30 -16.55
N ALA A 203 13.08 -13.49 -16.89
CA ALA A 203 13.06 -13.97 -18.27
C ALA A 203 12.27 -13.03 -19.20
N ALA A 204 11.12 -12.53 -18.75
CA ALA A 204 10.31 -11.58 -19.52
C ALA A 204 11.03 -10.24 -19.76
N GLN A 205 11.72 -9.71 -18.75
CA GLN A 205 12.47 -8.45 -18.87
C GLN A 205 13.74 -8.63 -19.71
N THR A 206 14.44 -9.76 -19.63
CA THR A 206 15.55 -10.10 -20.53
C THR A 206 15.07 -10.18 -21.98
N GLU A 207 13.98 -10.90 -22.25
CA GLU A 207 13.44 -11.00 -23.60
C GLU A 207 12.97 -9.64 -24.15
N ARG A 208 12.34 -8.80 -23.31
CA ARG A 208 11.99 -7.43 -23.68
C ARG A 208 13.24 -6.62 -24.04
N LEU A 209 14.27 -6.66 -23.18
CA LEU A 209 15.52 -5.93 -23.38
C LEU A 209 16.20 -6.33 -24.71
N ASP A 210 16.35 -7.63 -24.95
CA ASP A 210 16.98 -8.17 -26.16
C ASP A 210 16.22 -7.77 -27.43
N ARG A 211 14.88 -7.88 -27.40
CA ARG A 211 14.04 -7.43 -28.53
C ARG A 211 14.18 -5.93 -28.79
N THR A 212 14.21 -5.12 -27.75
CA THR A 212 14.34 -3.66 -27.87
C THR A 212 15.70 -3.27 -28.44
N TYR A 213 16.80 -3.87 -27.97
CA TYR A 213 18.13 -3.66 -28.57
C TYR A 213 18.17 -4.10 -30.04
N LYS A 214 17.68 -5.30 -30.36
CA LYS A 214 17.64 -5.80 -31.73
C LYS A 214 16.89 -4.85 -32.67
N THR A 215 15.79 -4.29 -32.21
CA THR A 215 14.99 -3.32 -32.98
C THR A 215 15.74 -2.02 -33.19
N LEU A 216 16.36 -1.47 -32.14
CA LEU A 216 17.17 -0.25 -32.26
C LEU A 216 18.38 -0.43 -33.18
N LEU A 217 19.09 -1.56 -33.08
CA LEU A 217 20.23 -1.88 -33.93
C LEU A 217 19.84 -2.01 -35.40
N GLY A 218 18.64 -2.52 -35.71
CA GLY A 218 18.11 -2.56 -37.08
C GLY A 218 17.62 -1.20 -37.60
N THR A 219 17.36 -0.24 -36.71
CA THR A 219 16.80 1.09 -37.06
C THR A 219 17.87 2.18 -37.14
N LEU A 220 18.87 2.14 -36.25
CA LEU A 220 19.94 3.14 -36.16
C LEU A 220 21.09 2.82 -37.11
N ASN A 221 21.71 3.86 -37.66
CA ASN A 221 22.83 3.74 -38.60
C ASN A 221 24.02 4.62 -38.19
N GLY A 222 25.22 4.25 -38.68
CA GLY A 222 26.46 4.99 -38.46
C GLY A 222 26.75 5.26 -36.98
N LYS A 223 27.18 6.48 -36.66
CA LYS A 223 27.58 6.88 -35.30
C LYS A 223 26.55 6.59 -34.20
N ALA A 224 25.25 6.63 -34.52
CA ALA A 224 24.20 6.35 -33.55
C ALA A 224 24.13 4.85 -33.20
N ASN A 225 24.41 3.97 -34.16
CA ASN A 225 24.51 2.53 -33.94
C ASN A 225 25.73 2.20 -33.07
N ASP A 226 26.90 2.75 -33.42
CA ASP A 226 28.14 2.56 -32.66
C ASP A 226 27.99 3.02 -31.19
N ALA A 227 27.33 4.16 -30.98
CA ALA A 227 27.05 4.68 -29.64
C ALA A 227 26.09 3.79 -28.85
N LEU A 228 25.10 3.15 -29.49
CA LEU A 228 24.21 2.20 -28.85
C LEU A 228 24.97 0.95 -28.39
N VAL A 229 25.81 0.38 -29.27
CA VAL A 229 26.63 -0.81 -28.95
C VAL A 229 27.59 -0.51 -27.79
N SER A 230 28.28 0.63 -27.82
CA SER A 230 29.15 1.06 -26.72
C SER A 230 28.37 1.25 -25.41
N SER A 231 27.18 1.85 -25.47
CA SER A 231 26.32 2.01 -24.29
C SER A 231 25.83 0.67 -23.74
N GLU A 232 25.53 -0.30 -24.60
CA GLU A 232 25.13 -1.64 -24.19
C GLU A 232 26.26 -2.35 -23.43
N GLN A 233 27.47 -2.36 -23.98
CA GLN A 233 28.64 -2.98 -23.34
C GLN A 233 28.90 -2.39 -21.95
N ALA A 234 28.93 -1.06 -21.84
CA ALA A 234 29.12 -0.38 -20.56
C ALA A 234 28.01 -0.72 -19.55
N TRP A 235 26.77 -0.89 -20.03
CA TRP A 235 25.65 -1.28 -19.18
C TRP A 235 25.76 -2.74 -18.71
N GLN A 236 26.20 -3.67 -19.57
CA GLN A 236 26.43 -5.07 -19.21
C GLN A 236 27.56 -5.19 -18.15
N ASP A 237 28.62 -4.40 -18.30
CA ASP A 237 29.71 -4.31 -17.31
C ASP A 237 29.19 -3.79 -15.97
N PHE A 238 28.43 -2.69 -15.98
CA PHE A 238 27.77 -2.16 -14.79
C PHE A 238 26.90 -3.22 -14.13
N HIS A 239 26.03 -3.87 -14.90
CA HIS A 239 25.10 -4.89 -14.41
C HIS A 239 25.84 -6.05 -13.72
N THR A 240 26.92 -6.54 -14.34
CA THR A 240 27.74 -7.63 -13.82
C THR A 240 28.47 -7.23 -12.52
N ARG A 241 29.09 -6.05 -12.51
CA ARG A 241 29.82 -5.55 -11.33
C ARG A 241 28.87 -5.27 -10.15
N THR A 242 27.68 -4.76 -10.43
CA THR A 242 26.65 -4.58 -9.40
C THR A 242 26.19 -5.93 -8.83
N ALA A 243 25.94 -6.94 -9.67
CA ALA A 243 25.57 -8.27 -9.18
C ALA A 243 26.66 -8.90 -8.28
N ALA A 244 27.94 -8.71 -8.63
CA ALA A 244 29.06 -9.16 -7.81
C ALA A 244 29.12 -8.42 -6.46
N PHE A 245 28.92 -7.10 -6.47
CA PHE A 245 28.84 -6.30 -5.24
C PHE A 245 27.69 -6.75 -4.34
N GLU A 246 26.49 -6.94 -4.91
CA GLU A 246 25.31 -7.42 -4.18
C GLU A 246 25.55 -8.79 -3.54
N THR A 247 26.24 -9.69 -4.24
CA THR A 247 26.64 -10.99 -3.70
C THR A 247 27.59 -10.85 -2.50
N ALA A 248 28.39 -9.79 -2.44
CA ALA A 248 29.32 -9.54 -1.34
C ALA A 248 28.65 -8.87 -0.13
N ILE A 249 27.58 -8.08 -0.33
CA ILE A 249 26.92 -7.32 0.76
C ILE A 249 25.68 -8.00 1.34
N TYR A 250 24.97 -8.80 0.55
CA TYR A 250 23.80 -9.52 1.03
C TYR A 250 24.20 -10.87 1.64
N GLY A 251 23.40 -11.38 2.58
CA GLY A 251 23.64 -12.67 3.21
C GLY A 251 23.44 -13.85 2.24
N LYS A 252 23.60 -15.06 2.79
CA LYS A 252 23.40 -16.33 2.05
C LYS A 252 22.01 -16.94 2.30
N GLY A 253 21.09 -16.18 2.91
CA GLY A 253 19.74 -16.67 3.21
C GLY A 253 18.82 -16.59 2.00
N LYS A 254 17.71 -17.35 2.03
CA LYS A 254 16.70 -17.32 0.96
C LYS A 254 16.15 -15.90 0.69
N LEU A 255 15.96 -15.11 1.74
CA LEU A 255 15.47 -13.72 1.59
C LEU A 255 16.52 -12.83 0.89
N ASP A 256 17.81 -13.08 1.14
CA ASP A 256 18.89 -12.39 0.46
C ASP A 256 18.95 -12.76 -1.03
N ASP A 257 18.75 -14.04 -1.35
CA ASP A 257 18.67 -14.53 -2.73
C ASP A 257 17.52 -13.85 -3.49
N LEU A 258 16.34 -13.75 -2.86
CA LEU A 258 15.19 -13.05 -3.42
C LEU A 258 15.47 -11.56 -3.62
N GLN A 259 16.12 -10.90 -2.66
CA GLN A 259 16.45 -9.48 -2.79
C GLN A 259 17.42 -9.24 -3.95
N ARG A 260 18.44 -10.08 -4.13
CA ARG A 260 19.36 -9.97 -5.27
C ARG A 260 18.64 -10.18 -6.61
N LEU A 261 17.77 -11.18 -6.68
CA LEU A 261 16.97 -11.44 -7.87
C LEU A 261 16.03 -10.27 -8.19
N GLU A 262 15.37 -9.70 -7.19
CA GLU A 262 14.53 -8.49 -7.32
C GLU A 262 15.35 -7.32 -7.91
N ASN A 263 16.51 -7.03 -7.31
CA ASN A 263 17.36 -5.93 -7.76
C ASN A 263 17.81 -6.11 -9.23
N GLU A 264 18.15 -7.35 -9.62
CA GLU A 264 18.54 -7.68 -10.99
C GLU A 264 17.41 -7.41 -11.99
N ILE A 265 16.19 -7.86 -11.68
CA ILE A 265 14.99 -7.63 -12.49
C ILE A 265 14.72 -6.14 -12.65
N PHE A 266 14.85 -5.36 -11.58
CA PHE A 266 14.58 -3.93 -11.64
C PHE A 266 15.61 -3.19 -12.49
N ARG A 267 16.90 -3.58 -12.43
CA ARG A 267 17.92 -3.07 -13.35
C ARG A 267 17.61 -3.39 -14.81
N LEU A 268 17.18 -4.62 -15.10
CA LEU A 268 16.78 -5.03 -16.46
C LEU A 268 15.59 -4.19 -16.96
N SER A 269 14.55 -4.05 -16.14
CA SER A 269 13.35 -3.28 -16.48
C SER A 269 13.64 -1.80 -16.72
N GLU A 270 14.46 -1.17 -15.87
CA GLU A 270 14.83 0.25 -16.05
C GLU A 270 15.63 0.49 -17.34
N ARG A 271 16.53 -0.44 -17.69
CA ARG A 271 17.23 -0.35 -18.98
C ARG A 271 16.27 -0.50 -20.16
N ALA A 272 15.39 -1.49 -20.11
CA ALA A 272 14.37 -1.68 -21.14
C ALA A 272 13.47 -0.44 -21.28
N ASN A 273 13.04 0.17 -20.17
CA ASN A 273 12.28 1.42 -20.17
C ASN A 273 13.02 2.58 -20.85
N ALA A 274 14.33 2.70 -20.64
CA ALA A 274 15.14 3.73 -21.27
C ALA A 274 15.20 3.52 -22.79
N LEU A 275 15.45 2.28 -23.24
CA LEU A 275 15.54 1.95 -24.66
C LEU A 275 14.19 2.09 -25.39
N ASP A 276 13.08 1.71 -24.74
CA ASP A 276 11.74 1.88 -25.31
C ASP A 276 11.42 3.36 -25.57
N LYS A 277 11.92 4.29 -24.72
CA LYS A 277 11.80 5.74 -24.97
C LYS A 277 12.58 6.16 -26.21
N TYR A 278 13.76 5.56 -26.45
CA TYR A 278 14.54 5.85 -27.65
C TYR A 278 13.86 5.34 -28.91
N LEU A 279 13.26 4.14 -28.87
CA LEU A 279 12.44 3.64 -29.97
C LEU A 279 11.26 4.58 -30.26
N ALA A 280 10.54 5.01 -29.22
CA ALA A 280 9.42 5.93 -29.39
C ALA A 280 9.85 7.28 -30.02
N ALA A 281 11.05 7.78 -29.69
CA ALA A 281 11.60 9.01 -30.27
C ALA A 281 12.10 8.84 -31.72
N LYS A 282 12.38 7.61 -32.17
CA LYS A 282 12.87 7.30 -33.52
C LYS A 282 11.81 6.74 -34.46
N GLY A 283 10.67 6.31 -33.93
CA GLY A 283 9.51 5.83 -34.69
C GLY A 283 8.61 6.93 -35.29
N HIS A 284 9.14 8.14 -35.49
CA HIS A 284 8.51 9.26 -36.20
C HIS A 284 9.37 9.70 -37.38
#